data_AF-A0AAX3N1M9-F1
#
_entry.id   AF-A0AAX3N1M9-F1
#
_cell.length_a   1.000
_cell.length_b   1.000
_cell.length_c   1.000
_cell.angle_alpha   90.00
_cell.angle_beta   90.00
_cell.angle_gamma   90.00
#
_symmetry.space_group_name_H-M   'P 1'
#
loop_
_entity.id
_entity.type
_entity.pdbx_description
1 polymer ?
#
loop_
_entity_poly.entity_id
_entity_poly.type
_entity_poly.pdbx_seq_one_letter_code
_entity_poly.pdbx_strand_id
1 'polypeptide(L)'
;MIANHFNSKSGDNGPFGNVQPPVLTSETQRHDIAAVVNGFVKNIIEGNEALNKEANVIVLGDLNDFQFTETAEILRGDELDNLIDTLPAGERYTYTYDGNSQALDHILVSKNLTEYTQTDVVHLNADFTEASGRVSDHDPVMAQIDIVGAGSEEAPENPNPNPNPNPNPDTDPVTPPSTGTNPPAGNPVPVDPAETEPGTITVKGVLNTNSEMSIAESAVTGEQISAALSSLQDGVLRIKLDMEDKDYDSAQISLRQEAMELLLQHQTKLTIQIGVSFGSYELPMEEIDLSQIGAELGAGAGEFELRFALTKDRAAIQLASLKGYSPLAAVNYSIAAFSAEGQVYELTEFDRYIKRTITLTPYELDRLEHMAAVRAEDEVNTDRLQPVPFQTNGNEVEIFSRSNSTYLLLEHPVTFGDMNGHWARANVEELAGRMIVSGTAGGHFDPNTAITRAEYAAMLVRTLGLADTPEAIIYTDVPNSAWYAHSIQAAGSAGLITGYSDGSYQPNQHITREEIAVMTYRAMQFAAYEPTSSDRAITYLDNVRIHDWAEEAVDELSRLGVLYGDRTDRFDPSRSATRAESAAVINRMLDLLVYNQN
;
A
#
# COMPACT_ATOMS: atom_id res chain seq x y z
N MET A 1 -18.59 -0.92 14.86
CA MET A 1 -17.68 -0.19 15.76
C MET A 1 -16.64 0.49 14.89
N ILE A 2 -16.20 1.69 15.25
CA ILE A 2 -15.24 2.49 14.49
C ILE A 2 -14.19 2.97 15.51
N ALA A 3 -13.03 2.33 15.51
CA ALA A 3 -11.89 2.74 16.32
C ALA A 3 -11.11 3.83 15.59
N ASN A 4 -10.69 4.89 16.28
CA ASN A 4 -10.02 6.04 15.71
C ASN A 4 -8.82 6.45 16.56
N HIS A 5 -7.85 7.10 15.92
CA HIS A 5 -6.75 7.78 16.57
C HIS A 5 -6.50 9.10 15.82
N PHE A 6 -6.95 10.22 16.37
CA PHE A 6 -6.87 11.53 15.71
C PHE A 6 -5.50 12.17 15.93
N ASN A 7 -5.14 13.15 15.09
CA ASN A 7 -3.84 13.79 15.17
C ASN A 7 -3.62 14.55 16.50
N SER A 8 -2.45 14.34 17.09
CA SER A 8 -1.98 14.98 18.32
C SER A 8 -2.16 16.50 18.33
N LYS A 9 -2.37 17.07 19.53
CA LYS A 9 -2.33 18.53 19.78
C LYS A 9 -0.93 19.15 19.67
N SER A 10 0.06 18.40 19.21
CA SER A 10 1.45 18.84 19.06
C SER A 10 1.56 20.09 18.18
N GLY A 11 2.10 21.17 18.73
CA GLY A 11 2.21 22.48 18.08
C GLY A 11 1.17 23.51 18.51
N ASP A 12 0.05 23.07 19.12
CA ASP A 12 -0.93 23.97 19.72
C ASP A 12 -0.33 24.74 20.91
N ASN A 13 -0.83 25.95 21.17
CA ASN A 13 -0.49 26.68 22.39
C ASN A 13 -1.28 26.13 23.58
N GLY A 14 -0.59 25.88 24.69
CA GLY A 14 -1.25 25.46 25.94
C GLY A 14 -2.25 26.51 26.45
N PRO A 15 -3.35 26.09 27.11
CA PRO A 15 -4.45 26.98 27.51
C PRO A 15 -3.99 28.12 28.45
N PHE A 16 -2.95 27.88 29.25
CA PHE A 16 -2.37 28.85 30.19
C PHE A 16 -1.02 29.42 29.74
N GLY A 17 -0.81 29.51 28.42
CA GLY A 17 0.41 30.07 27.81
C GLY A 17 0.51 31.59 27.79
N ASN A 18 1.69 32.08 27.37
CA ASN A 18 1.98 33.51 27.15
C ASN A 18 1.38 34.10 25.86
N VAL A 19 0.86 33.25 24.97
CA VAL A 19 0.09 33.62 23.78
C VAL A 19 -1.40 33.44 24.10
N GLN A 20 -2.19 34.50 23.97
CA GLN A 20 -3.62 34.52 24.32
C GLN A 20 -4.40 35.35 23.28
N PRO A 21 -5.50 34.82 22.70
CA PRO A 21 -5.99 33.45 22.86
C PRO A 21 -4.98 32.42 22.35
N PRO A 22 -5.02 31.16 22.82
CA PRO A 22 -4.16 30.09 22.30
C PRO A 22 -4.39 29.89 20.80
N VAL A 23 -3.32 29.65 20.04
CA VAL A 23 -3.41 29.24 18.63
C VAL A 23 -3.37 27.71 18.57
N LEU A 24 -4.37 27.09 17.95
CA LEU A 24 -4.55 25.64 17.90
C LEU A 24 -4.35 25.11 16.47
N THR A 25 -3.12 25.24 15.94
CA THR A 25 -2.83 24.94 14.52
C THR A 25 -3.14 23.51 14.09
N SER A 26 -3.19 22.55 15.02
CA SER A 26 -3.50 21.15 14.72
C SER A 26 -5.01 20.83 14.65
N GLU A 27 -5.88 21.76 15.04
CA GLU A 27 -7.34 21.54 15.10
C GLU A 27 -7.98 21.36 13.71
N THR A 28 -7.44 22.02 12.68
CA THR A 28 -7.97 21.93 11.30
C THR A 28 -8.00 20.48 10.80
N GLN A 29 -6.91 19.74 11.00
CA GLN A 29 -6.84 18.34 10.61
C GLN A 29 -7.81 17.47 11.43
N ARG A 30 -7.99 17.75 12.73
CA ARG A 30 -8.98 17.05 13.56
C ARG A 30 -10.42 17.33 13.11
N HIS A 31 -10.74 18.55 12.67
CA HIS A 31 -12.04 18.91 12.10
C HIS A 31 -12.32 18.12 10.81
N ASP A 32 -11.33 18.01 9.92
CA ASP A 32 -11.46 17.25 8.67
C ASP A 32 -11.67 15.75 8.94
N ILE A 33 -10.91 15.15 9.87
CA ILE A 33 -11.09 13.75 10.27
C ILE A 33 -12.47 13.54 10.92
N ALA A 34 -12.86 14.42 11.86
CA ALA A 34 -14.17 14.37 12.52
C ALA A 34 -15.33 14.41 11.51
N ALA A 35 -15.23 15.26 10.48
CA ALA A 35 -16.23 15.40 9.43
C ALA A 35 -16.32 14.13 8.56
N VAL A 36 -15.18 13.49 8.24
CA VAL A 36 -15.16 12.21 7.51
C VAL A 36 -15.81 11.09 8.32
N VAL A 37 -15.48 10.96 9.60
CA VAL A 37 -16.05 9.91 10.46
C VAL A 37 -17.55 10.14 10.67
N ASN A 38 -18.00 11.37 10.98
CA ASN A 38 -19.42 11.69 11.09
C ASN A 38 -20.18 11.47 9.77
N GLY A 39 -19.57 11.81 8.63
CA GLY A 39 -20.15 11.55 7.30
C GLY A 39 -20.34 10.06 7.03
N PHE A 40 -19.41 9.20 7.45
CA PHE A 40 -19.56 7.75 7.38
C PHE A 40 -20.68 7.24 8.32
N VAL A 41 -20.77 7.76 9.53
CA VAL A 41 -21.85 7.45 10.49
C VAL A 41 -23.23 7.83 9.93
N LYS A 42 -23.37 9.01 9.32
CA LYS A 42 -24.59 9.44 8.61
C LYS A 42 -24.98 8.46 7.50
N ASN A 43 -24.02 8.05 6.67
CA ASN A 43 -24.28 7.08 5.61
C ASN A 43 -24.78 5.72 6.14
N ILE A 44 -24.33 5.28 7.32
CA ILE A 44 -24.84 4.06 7.97
C ILE A 44 -26.28 4.23 8.47
N ILE A 45 -26.58 5.37 9.11
CA ILE A 45 -27.85 5.59 9.82
C ILE A 45 -28.98 6.07 8.87
N GLU A 46 -28.63 6.82 7.82
CA GLU A 46 -29.60 7.38 6.86
C GLU A 46 -29.64 6.64 5.52
N GLY A 47 -28.53 6.01 5.11
CA GLY A 47 -28.26 5.69 3.71
C GLY A 47 -28.89 4.42 3.13
N ASN A 48 -29.63 3.62 3.92
CA ASN A 48 -30.11 2.32 3.44
C ASN A 48 -31.45 1.91 4.07
N GLU A 49 -32.54 1.90 3.30
CA GLU A 49 -33.86 1.43 3.79
C GLU A 49 -33.87 -0.05 4.23
N ALA A 50 -32.83 -0.84 3.91
CA ALA A 50 -32.66 -2.22 4.39
C ALA A 50 -31.77 -2.35 5.65
N LEU A 51 -31.01 -1.31 6.03
CA LEU A 51 -30.35 -1.22 7.34
C LEU A 51 -31.15 -0.22 8.17
N ASN A 52 -32.00 -0.74 9.05
CA ASN A 52 -33.01 0.03 9.78
C ASN A 52 -32.43 1.28 10.46
N LYS A 53 -33.27 2.28 10.77
CA LYS A 53 -32.90 3.52 11.52
C LYS A 53 -32.47 3.29 12.99
N GLU A 54 -32.11 2.06 13.30
CA GLU A 54 -31.75 1.47 14.58
C GLU A 54 -30.33 0.85 14.50
N ALA A 55 -29.53 1.27 13.50
CA ALA A 55 -28.18 0.78 13.31
C ALA A 55 -27.31 1.13 14.54
N ASN A 56 -26.80 0.10 15.21
CA ASN A 56 -25.96 0.22 16.40
C ASN A 56 -24.54 0.65 16.01
N VAL A 57 -24.26 1.94 16.14
CA VAL A 57 -22.96 2.54 15.83
C VAL A 57 -22.24 2.91 17.12
N ILE A 58 -20.94 2.61 17.18
CA ILE A 58 -20.03 2.98 18.27
C ILE A 58 -18.78 3.55 17.61
N VAL A 59 -18.40 4.76 17.97
CA VAL A 59 -17.18 5.46 17.56
C VAL A 59 -16.32 5.64 18.81
N LEU A 60 -15.07 5.22 18.81
CA LEU A 60 -14.22 5.28 20.01
C LEU A 60 -12.74 5.49 19.70
N GLY A 61 -11.97 5.92 20.70
CA GLY A 61 -10.51 5.96 20.70
C GLY A 61 -9.95 7.28 21.21
N ASP A 62 -8.63 7.46 21.06
CA ASP A 62 -7.95 8.73 21.36
C ASP A 62 -8.27 9.76 20.26
N LEU A 63 -9.11 10.73 20.60
CA LEU A 63 -9.50 11.79 19.67
C LEU A 63 -8.59 13.02 19.76
N ASN A 64 -7.59 13.01 20.67
CA ASN A 64 -6.69 14.13 20.93
C ASN A 64 -7.43 15.49 21.13
N ASP A 65 -8.69 15.45 21.59
CA ASP A 65 -9.49 16.64 21.82
C ASP A 65 -10.54 16.48 22.93
N PHE A 66 -11.09 17.59 23.40
CA PHE A 66 -12.00 17.61 24.54
C PHE A 66 -13.46 17.53 24.10
N GLN A 67 -14.32 16.99 24.96
CA GLN A 67 -15.75 16.71 24.70
C GLN A 67 -16.58 17.94 24.29
N PHE A 68 -16.07 19.15 24.56
CA PHE A 68 -16.72 20.44 24.31
C PHE A 68 -16.08 21.26 23.18
N THR A 69 -15.17 20.68 22.39
CA THR A 69 -14.51 21.36 21.27
C THR A 69 -15.26 21.19 19.95
N GLU A 70 -14.96 22.06 18.97
CA GLU A 70 -15.55 21.98 17.63
C GLU A 70 -15.25 20.65 16.94
N THR A 71 -14.09 20.03 17.18
CA THR A 71 -13.79 18.64 16.77
C THR A 71 -14.84 17.64 17.28
N ALA A 72 -15.15 17.67 18.58
CA ALA A 72 -16.10 16.75 19.19
C ALA A 72 -17.55 17.02 18.73
N GLU A 73 -17.92 18.29 18.53
CA GLU A 73 -19.20 18.70 17.96
C GLU A 73 -19.39 18.18 16.52
N ILE A 74 -18.37 18.34 15.66
CA ILE A 74 -18.38 17.85 14.28
C ILE A 74 -18.50 16.32 14.25
N LEU A 75 -17.73 15.61 15.09
CA LEU A 75 -17.74 14.15 15.15
C LEU A 75 -19.11 13.60 15.60
N ARG A 76 -19.68 14.22 16.65
CA ARG A 76 -20.96 13.82 17.24
C ARG A 76 -22.12 14.01 16.27
N GLY A 77 -22.18 15.17 15.61
CA GLY A 77 -23.28 15.55 14.74
C GLY A 77 -24.64 15.48 15.43
N ASP A 78 -25.67 15.10 14.67
CA ASP A 78 -27.02 14.82 15.17
C ASP A 78 -27.25 13.33 15.44
N GLU A 79 -26.26 12.47 15.19
CA GLU A 79 -26.40 11.02 15.10
C GLU A 79 -25.95 10.28 16.36
N LEU A 80 -24.95 10.82 17.05
CA LEU A 80 -24.28 10.19 18.19
C LEU A 80 -24.52 10.98 19.48
N ASP A 81 -24.36 10.32 20.63
CA ASP A 81 -24.15 10.92 21.93
C ASP A 81 -22.74 10.56 22.43
N ASN A 82 -22.02 11.52 23.03
CA ASN A 82 -20.71 11.25 23.66
C ASN A 82 -20.93 10.75 25.09
N LEU A 83 -20.45 9.56 25.41
CA LEU A 83 -20.66 8.93 26.71
C LEU A 83 -19.95 9.65 27.85
N ILE A 84 -18.87 10.39 27.60
CA ILE A 84 -18.23 11.25 28.61
C ILE A 84 -19.22 12.32 29.12
N ASP A 85 -20.19 12.75 28.29
CA ASP A 85 -21.21 13.72 28.72
C ASP A 85 -22.32 13.12 29.59
N THR A 86 -22.37 11.79 29.76
CA THR A 86 -23.30 11.12 30.68
C THR A 86 -22.80 11.11 32.12
N LEU A 87 -21.49 11.21 32.34
CA LEU A 87 -20.86 11.13 33.67
C LEU A 87 -21.12 12.39 34.52
N PRO A 88 -21.04 12.30 35.87
CA PRO A 88 -21.02 13.47 36.74
C PRO A 88 -19.85 14.39 36.37
N ALA A 89 -20.04 15.72 36.43
CA ALA A 89 -19.05 16.68 35.94
C ALA A 89 -17.63 16.57 36.57
N GLY A 90 -17.53 15.99 37.78
CA GLY A 90 -16.25 15.74 38.45
C GLY A 90 -15.48 14.52 37.94
N GLU A 91 -16.13 13.62 37.19
CA GLU A 91 -15.54 12.37 36.66
C GLU A 91 -15.24 12.47 35.14
N ARG A 92 -15.42 13.65 34.52
CA ARG A 92 -15.28 13.86 33.05
C ARG A 92 -13.84 14.15 32.61
N TYR A 93 -12.89 13.34 33.05
CA TYR A 93 -11.49 13.47 32.69
C TYR A 93 -10.83 12.11 32.51
N THR A 94 -9.96 11.98 31.51
CA THR A 94 -9.04 10.84 31.37
C THR A 94 -7.59 11.27 31.60
N TYR A 95 -7.31 12.58 31.63
CA TYR A 95 -5.98 13.14 31.58
C TYR A 95 -5.90 14.39 32.46
N THR A 96 -4.76 14.61 33.14
CA THR A 96 -4.49 15.83 33.91
C THR A 96 -3.11 16.39 33.58
N TYR A 97 -3.08 17.63 33.08
CA TYR A 97 -1.83 18.32 32.68
C TYR A 97 -1.89 19.81 33.01
N ASP A 98 -0.78 20.37 33.55
CA ASP A 98 -0.68 21.75 34.03
C ASP A 98 -1.86 22.21 34.93
N GLY A 99 -2.44 21.27 35.69
CA GLY A 99 -3.59 21.51 36.57
C GLY A 99 -4.95 21.57 35.87
N ASN A 100 -5.03 21.11 34.62
CA ASN A 100 -6.24 21.01 33.82
C ASN A 100 -6.61 19.53 33.63
N SER A 101 -7.78 19.11 34.14
CA SER A 101 -8.30 17.75 34.01
C SER A 101 -9.33 17.68 32.89
N GLN A 102 -9.12 16.82 31.90
CA GLN A 102 -9.85 16.78 30.63
C GLN A 102 -9.97 15.35 30.11
N ALA A 103 -10.93 15.07 29.22
CA ALA A 103 -11.02 13.81 28.48
C ALA A 103 -10.43 13.99 27.08
N LEU A 104 -9.54 13.08 26.67
CA LEU A 104 -8.93 13.04 25.33
C LEU A 104 -9.41 11.81 24.54
N ASP A 105 -9.59 10.70 25.26
CA ASP A 105 -10.25 9.49 24.80
C ASP A 105 -11.77 9.63 24.95
N HIS A 106 -12.52 9.22 23.92
CA HIS A 106 -13.99 9.26 23.95
C HIS A 106 -14.57 7.96 23.43
N ILE A 107 -15.80 7.70 23.87
CA ILE A 107 -16.68 6.69 23.28
C ILE A 107 -17.99 7.41 22.97
N LEU A 108 -18.38 7.44 21.71
CA LEU A 108 -19.64 7.97 21.22
C LEU A 108 -20.48 6.82 20.68
N VAL A 109 -21.79 6.84 20.93
CA VAL A 109 -22.73 5.80 20.49
C VAL A 109 -23.89 6.41 19.72
N SER A 110 -24.49 5.66 18.79
CA SER A 110 -25.75 6.04 18.17
C SER A 110 -26.83 6.22 19.21
N LYS A 111 -27.70 7.22 19.04
CA LYS A 111 -28.70 7.64 20.04
C LYS A 111 -29.64 6.55 20.55
N ASN A 112 -29.80 5.45 19.79
CA ASN A 112 -30.59 4.29 20.20
C ASN A 112 -29.87 3.37 21.21
N LEU A 113 -28.55 3.52 21.40
CA LEU A 113 -27.74 2.78 22.38
C LEU A 113 -27.55 3.54 23.70
N THR A 114 -27.76 4.86 23.73
CA THR A 114 -27.42 5.73 24.87
C THR A 114 -28.08 5.28 26.18
N GLU A 115 -29.38 4.94 26.16
CA GLU A 115 -30.11 4.45 27.36
C GLU A 115 -29.73 3.01 27.77
N TYR A 116 -29.07 2.25 26.88
CA TYR A 116 -28.59 0.88 27.10
C TYR A 116 -27.09 0.81 27.39
N THR A 117 -26.45 1.96 27.62
CA THR A 117 -25.01 2.06 27.83
C THR A 117 -24.69 2.60 29.23
N GLN A 118 -23.89 1.84 29.99
CA GLN A 118 -23.25 2.32 31.22
C GLN A 118 -21.79 2.67 30.90
N THR A 119 -21.31 3.80 31.43
CA THR A 119 -19.96 4.29 31.18
C THR A 119 -19.29 4.66 32.51
N ASP A 120 -17.98 4.47 32.60
CA ASP A 120 -17.15 4.94 33.71
C ASP A 120 -15.73 5.25 33.21
N VAL A 121 -14.96 6.05 33.96
CA VAL A 121 -13.52 6.25 33.72
C VAL A 121 -12.75 5.59 34.85
N VAL A 122 -11.83 4.69 34.50
CA VAL A 122 -11.08 3.95 35.52
C VAL A 122 -9.86 4.76 35.96
N HIS A 123 -10.05 5.64 36.94
CA HIS A 123 -9.02 6.51 37.49
C HIS A 123 -7.84 5.75 38.14
N LEU A 124 -6.84 5.39 37.32
CA LEU A 124 -5.67 4.59 37.69
C LEU A 124 -4.34 5.22 37.23
N ASN A 125 -4.41 6.26 36.40
CA ASN A 125 -3.30 6.95 35.75
C ASN A 125 -3.33 8.47 35.99
N ALA A 126 -4.44 9.16 35.71
CA ALA A 126 -4.45 10.64 35.63
C ALA A 126 -4.13 11.34 36.96
N ASP A 127 -4.50 10.72 38.09
CA ASP A 127 -4.23 11.19 39.45
C ASP A 127 -2.84 10.81 39.99
N PHE A 128 -2.09 9.99 39.25
CA PHE A 128 -0.81 9.42 39.70
C PHE A 128 0.37 10.02 38.94
N THR A 129 1.52 10.13 39.62
CA THR A 129 2.77 10.53 38.94
C THR A 129 3.48 9.30 38.37
N GLU A 130 4.35 9.49 37.37
CA GLU A 130 5.24 8.41 36.88
C GLU A 130 6.08 7.80 38.01
N ALA A 131 6.57 8.63 38.94
CA ALA A 131 7.28 8.17 40.13
C ALA A 131 6.41 7.36 41.11
N SER A 132 5.08 7.45 40.99
CA SER A 132 4.11 6.64 41.73
C SER A 132 3.73 5.33 41.03
N GLY A 133 4.24 5.07 39.82
CA GLY A 133 3.92 3.88 39.03
C GLY A 133 2.78 4.03 38.03
N ARG A 134 2.48 5.26 37.59
CA ARG A 134 1.58 5.53 36.44
C ARG A 134 2.06 4.74 35.21
N VAL A 135 1.14 4.06 34.50
CA VAL A 135 1.47 3.16 33.36
C VAL A 135 1.05 3.71 31.99
N SER A 136 0.10 4.63 31.95
CA SER A 136 -0.28 5.44 30.80
C SER A 136 -0.45 6.88 31.29
N ASP A 137 -0.29 7.90 30.45
CA ASP A 137 -0.64 9.27 30.81
C ASP A 137 -2.15 9.51 30.88
N HIS A 138 -2.96 8.62 30.29
CA HIS A 138 -4.43 8.67 30.26
C HIS A 138 -5.10 7.49 31.02
N ASP A 139 -6.25 7.73 31.64
CA ASP A 139 -7.16 6.72 32.19
C ASP A 139 -8.01 6.07 31.08
N PRO A 140 -8.26 4.75 31.11
CA PRO A 140 -9.14 4.11 30.14
C PRO A 140 -10.62 4.43 30.41
N VAL A 141 -11.33 4.81 29.36
CA VAL A 141 -12.80 4.93 29.35
C VAL A 141 -13.39 3.54 29.12
N MET A 142 -14.33 3.13 29.98
CA MET A 142 -15.01 1.85 29.91
C MET A 142 -16.49 2.06 29.61
N ALA A 143 -17.02 1.33 28.63
CA ALA A 143 -18.46 1.28 28.34
C ALA A 143 -18.96 -0.16 28.33
N GLN A 144 -20.05 -0.43 29.06
CA GLN A 144 -20.85 -1.66 28.94
C GLN A 144 -22.13 -1.31 28.17
N ILE A 145 -22.35 -1.98 27.04
CA ILE A 145 -23.44 -1.69 26.10
C ILE A 145 -24.32 -2.94 25.94
N ASP A 146 -25.58 -2.85 26.35
CA ASP A 146 -26.56 -3.92 26.15
C ASP A 146 -27.17 -3.80 24.73
N ILE A 147 -26.66 -4.62 23.80
CA ILE A 147 -27.10 -4.61 22.39
C ILE A 147 -28.46 -5.30 22.26
N VAL A 148 -29.54 -4.53 22.38
CA VAL A 148 -30.91 -5.03 22.16
C VAL A 148 -31.15 -5.23 20.66
N GLY A 149 -31.48 -6.46 20.27
CA GLY A 149 -31.91 -6.77 18.90
C GLY A 149 -33.35 -6.30 18.66
N ALA A 150 -33.67 -5.93 17.41
CA ALA A 150 -35.02 -5.56 17.00
C ALA A 150 -35.99 -6.75 17.17
N GLY A 151 -36.62 -6.87 18.34
CA GLY A 151 -37.53 -7.96 18.67
C GLY A 151 -37.82 -8.25 20.15
N SER A 152 -37.16 -7.61 21.12
CA SER A 152 -37.40 -7.85 22.55
C SER A 152 -37.71 -6.59 23.35
N GLU A 153 -38.99 -6.29 23.54
CA GLU A 153 -39.47 -5.48 24.67
C GLU A 153 -39.32 -6.30 25.97
N GLU A 154 -38.20 -6.16 26.69
CA GLU A 154 -38.14 -6.29 28.17
C GLU A 154 -36.74 -5.88 28.68
N ALA A 155 -36.69 -4.96 29.64
CA ALA A 155 -35.46 -4.55 30.31
C ALA A 155 -35.10 -5.49 31.48
N PRO A 156 -33.80 -5.70 31.81
CA PRO A 156 -33.40 -6.73 32.76
C PRO A 156 -33.48 -6.31 34.24
N GLU A 157 -34.14 -7.13 35.07
CA GLU A 157 -33.89 -7.24 36.52
C GLU A 157 -33.04 -8.50 36.83
N ASN A 158 -32.24 -8.44 37.90
CA ASN A 158 -31.38 -9.52 38.42
C ASN A 158 -31.39 -9.38 39.99
N PRO A 159 -31.25 -10.42 40.86
CA PRO A 159 -30.46 -11.65 40.60
C PRO A 159 -30.85 -13.02 41.25
N ASN A 160 -30.61 -14.12 40.49
CA ASN A 160 -30.09 -15.46 40.91
C ASN A 160 -30.91 -16.36 41.90
N PRO A 161 -30.63 -17.68 42.15
CA PRO A 161 -29.95 -18.77 41.39
C PRO A 161 -30.71 -20.16 41.28
N ASN A 162 -30.57 -20.88 40.14
CA ASN A 162 -30.41 -22.37 39.91
C ASN A 162 -31.36 -23.44 40.62
N PRO A 163 -31.44 -24.76 40.24
CA PRO A 163 -31.12 -25.53 39.01
C PRO A 163 -32.24 -26.49 38.44
N ASN A 164 -32.13 -26.87 37.14
CA ASN A 164 -32.38 -28.19 36.40
C ASN A 164 -33.48 -29.23 36.86
N PRO A 165 -34.01 -30.22 36.05
CA PRO A 165 -33.79 -30.59 34.63
C PRO A 165 -35.02 -31.01 33.74
N ASN A 166 -34.76 -31.24 32.43
CA ASN A 166 -35.33 -32.13 31.33
C ASN A 166 -36.51 -33.14 31.61
N PRO A 167 -37.19 -33.85 30.63
CA PRO A 167 -37.02 -33.92 29.13
C PRO A 167 -38.27 -34.14 28.19
N ASN A 168 -38.15 -33.83 26.87
CA ASN A 168 -38.66 -34.50 25.60
C ASN A 168 -40.14 -35.02 25.45
N PRO A 169 -40.65 -35.62 24.31
CA PRO A 169 -40.31 -35.60 22.86
C PRO A 169 -41.52 -35.41 21.87
N ASP A 170 -41.26 -35.54 20.54
CA ASP A 170 -42.14 -36.02 19.42
C ASP A 170 -43.33 -35.12 18.94
N THR A 171 -43.62 -34.86 17.65
CA THR A 171 -43.71 -35.74 16.44
C THR A 171 -43.73 -34.97 15.09
N ASP A 172 -43.09 -35.51 14.05
CA ASP A 172 -43.41 -35.36 12.59
C ASP A 172 -44.56 -36.34 12.17
N PRO A 173 -45.06 -36.46 10.89
CA PRO A 173 -44.72 -35.80 9.60
C PRO A 173 -45.95 -35.34 8.75
N VAL A 174 -45.75 -34.88 7.49
CA VAL A 174 -46.32 -35.43 6.21
C VAL A 174 -46.09 -34.49 5.01
N THR A 175 -45.79 -35.07 3.83
CA THR A 175 -45.46 -34.41 2.53
C THR A 175 -46.06 -35.18 1.33
N PRO A 176 -45.95 -34.73 0.07
CA PRO A 176 -46.18 -33.39 -0.49
C PRO A 176 -47.37 -33.48 -1.52
N PRO A 177 -47.28 -33.62 -2.87
CA PRO A 177 -46.28 -33.26 -3.91
C PRO A 177 -46.77 -32.22 -4.96
N SER A 178 -45.86 -31.69 -5.79
CA SER A 178 -46.14 -31.10 -7.12
C SER A 178 -44.92 -31.24 -8.04
N THR A 179 -45.14 -31.27 -9.36
CA THR A 179 -44.17 -31.72 -10.38
C THR A 179 -43.60 -30.58 -11.24
N GLY A 180 -42.29 -30.61 -11.52
CA GLY A 180 -41.61 -29.76 -12.50
C GLY A 180 -40.50 -30.54 -13.23
N THR A 181 -40.25 -30.24 -14.51
CA THR A 181 -39.51 -31.12 -15.44
C THR A 181 -38.15 -30.57 -15.89
N ASN A 182 -37.10 -31.41 -15.89
CA ASN A 182 -35.77 -31.11 -16.44
C ASN A 182 -35.64 -31.44 -17.95
N PRO A 183 -34.81 -30.70 -18.72
CA PRO A 183 -34.26 -31.13 -20.01
C PRO A 183 -33.07 -32.11 -19.84
N PRO A 184 -32.63 -32.81 -20.91
CA PRO A 184 -31.75 -33.97 -20.80
C PRO A 184 -30.24 -33.65 -20.73
N ALA A 185 -29.50 -34.50 -20.04
CA ALA A 185 -28.04 -34.44 -19.91
C ALA A 185 -27.31 -34.89 -21.19
N GLY A 186 -26.27 -34.14 -21.58
CA GLY A 186 -25.20 -34.63 -22.45
C GLY A 186 -24.07 -35.24 -21.60
N ASN A 187 -23.46 -36.32 -22.08
CA ASN A 187 -22.32 -36.93 -21.38
C ASN A 187 -21.11 -35.97 -21.40
N PRO A 188 -20.46 -35.68 -20.26
CA PRO A 188 -19.19 -34.98 -20.26
C PRO A 188 -18.10 -35.86 -20.90
N VAL A 189 -17.30 -35.26 -21.78
CA VAL A 189 -16.03 -35.82 -22.24
C VAL A 189 -15.07 -35.83 -21.04
N PRO A 190 -14.28 -36.89 -20.80
CA PRO A 190 -13.22 -36.83 -19.81
C PRO A 190 -12.21 -35.76 -20.21
N VAL A 191 -12.13 -34.69 -19.42
CA VAL A 191 -11.02 -33.75 -19.46
C VAL A 191 -9.87 -34.46 -18.74
N ASP A 192 -8.72 -34.60 -19.37
CA ASP A 192 -7.52 -35.10 -18.67
C ASP A 192 -7.24 -34.18 -17.47
N PRO A 193 -6.87 -34.72 -16.30
CA PRO A 193 -6.51 -33.89 -15.16
C PRO A 193 -5.33 -33.01 -15.57
N ALA A 194 -5.44 -31.70 -15.34
CA ALA A 194 -4.38 -30.76 -15.66
C ALA A 194 -3.05 -31.22 -15.04
N GLU A 195 -2.02 -31.38 -15.88
CA GLU A 195 -0.68 -31.65 -15.39
C GLU A 195 -0.28 -30.51 -14.46
N THR A 196 0.06 -30.85 -13.21
CA THR A 196 0.45 -29.85 -12.22
C THR A 196 1.81 -29.30 -12.58
N GLU A 197 1.92 -27.97 -12.64
CA GLU A 197 3.17 -27.29 -13.01
C GLU A 197 4.31 -27.75 -12.08
N PRO A 198 5.49 -28.14 -12.61
CA PRO A 198 6.60 -28.62 -11.80
C PRO A 198 6.98 -27.62 -10.69
N GLY A 199 7.32 -28.12 -9.51
CA GLY A 199 7.63 -27.29 -8.35
C GLY A 199 6.41 -26.64 -7.66
N THR A 200 5.17 -27.10 -7.94
CA THR A 200 3.96 -26.53 -7.32
C THR A 200 3.48 -27.30 -6.08
N ILE A 201 3.15 -26.56 -5.03
CA ILE A 201 2.42 -26.97 -3.83
C ILE A 201 1.05 -26.28 -3.86
N THR A 202 -0.02 -27.06 -3.79
CA THR A 202 -1.36 -26.53 -3.49
C THR A 202 -1.67 -26.75 -2.01
N VAL A 203 -1.97 -25.68 -1.28
CA VAL A 203 -2.35 -25.74 0.13
C VAL A 203 -3.81 -25.35 0.31
N LYS A 204 -4.56 -26.10 1.13
CA LYS A 204 -5.93 -25.71 1.50
C LYS A 204 -5.90 -24.67 2.62
N GLY A 205 -6.67 -23.60 2.45
CA GLY A 205 -6.84 -22.60 3.50
C GLY A 205 -7.94 -22.96 4.50
N VAL A 206 -7.77 -22.49 5.74
CA VAL A 206 -8.81 -22.45 6.77
C VAL A 206 -9.29 -21.00 6.85
N LEU A 207 -10.60 -20.79 6.68
CA LEU A 207 -11.18 -19.46 6.77
C LEU A 207 -11.44 -19.11 8.25
N ASN A 208 -10.64 -18.20 8.78
CA ASN A 208 -10.87 -17.54 10.06
C ASN A 208 -11.53 -16.19 9.81
N THR A 209 -12.70 -15.98 10.42
CA THR A 209 -13.41 -14.71 10.39
C THR A 209 -13.31 -14.04 11.74
N ASN A 210 -12.69 -12.86 11.80
CA ASN A 210 -12.94 -11.93 12.90
C ASN A 210 -14.07 -10.95 12.48
N SER A 211 -14.41 -9.97 13.30
CA SER A 211 -15.51 -9.04 13.04
C SER A 211 -15.27 -8.04 11.89
N GLU A 212 -14.05 -7.96 11.36
CA GLU A 212 -13.62 -6.90 10.44
C GLU A 212 -13.06 -7.44 9.12
N MET A 213 -12.51 -8.65 9.12
CA MET A 213 -11.84 -9.25 7.96
C MET A 213 -11.97 -10.78 7.92
N SER A 214 -12.09 -11.31 6.71
CA SER A 214 -12.03 -12.74 6.43
C SER A 214 -10.61 -13.15 6.03
N ILE A 215 -9.97 -14.02 6.82
CA ILE A 215 -8.57 -14.41 6.68
C ILE A 215 -8.49 -15.89 6.30
N ALA A 216 -7.86 -16.20 5.18
CA ALA A 216 -7.54 -17.54 4.73
C ALA A 216 -6.14 -17.92 5.21
N GLU A 217 -6.04 -18.73 6.26
CA GLU A 217 -4.78 -19.18 6.82
C GLU A 217 -4.37 -20.55 6.27
N SER A 218 -3.10 -20.71 5.94
CA SER A 218 -2.51 -22.02 5.62
C SER A 218 -1.03 -22.10 5.99
N ALA A 219 -0.49 -23.31 6.02
CA ALA A 219 0.91 -23.56 6.32
C ALA A 219 1.49 -24.64 5.40
N VAL A 220 2.74 -24.43 4.99
CA VAL A 220 3.52 -25.37 4.19
C VAL A 220 4.45 -26.18 5.09
N THR A 221 4.42 -27.50 4.92
CA THR A 221 5.24 -28.45 5.69
C THR A 221 6.52 -28.84 4.94
N GLY A 222 7.52 -29.31 5.67
CA GLY A 222 8.77 -29.81 5.07
C GLY A 222 8.57 -30.96 4.06
N GLU A 223 7.55 -31.80 4.24
CA GLU A 223 7.20 -32.88 3.28
C GLU A 223 6.74 -32.29 1.93
N GLN A 224 5.90 -31.26 1.96
CA GLN A 224 5.42 -30.58 0.74
C GLN A 224 6.57 -29.86 0.01
N ILE A 225 7.46 -29.18 0.75
CA ILE A 225 8.68 -28.57 0.19
C ILE A 225 9.56 -29.63 -0.46
N SER A 226 9.87 -30.71 0.25
CA SER A 226 10.73 -31.79 -0.28
C SER A 226 10.14 -32.44 -1.53
N ALA A 227 8.83 -32.62 -1.60
CA ALA A 227 8.14 -33.15 -2.77
C ALA A 227 8.25 -32.17 -3.95
N ALA A 228 7.93 -30.89 -3.75
CA ALA A 228 7.97 -29.88 -4.81
C ALA A 228 9.40 -29.66 -5.35
N LEU A 229 10.40 -29.50 -4.46
CA LEU A 229 11.81 -29.37 -4.84
C LEU A 229 12.32 -30.55 -5.68
N SER A 230 11.82 -31.78 -5.44
CA SER A 230 12.19 -32.95 -6.25
C SER A 230 11.70 -32.92 -7.70
N SER A 231 10.70 -32.07 -7.99
CA SER A 231 10.11 -31.87 -9.33
C SER A 231 10.54 -30.56 -10.00
N LEU A 232 11.20 -29.67 -9.27
CA LEU A 232 11.51 -28.30 -9.69
C LEU A 232 12.46 -28.27 -10.90
N GLN A 233 12.17 -27.40 -11.88
CA GLN A 233 12.94 -27.30 -13.13
C GLN A 233 13.48 -25.90 -13.43
N ASP A 234 12.77 -24.86 -13.01
CA ASP A 234 12.99 -23.45 -13.38
C ASP A 234 13.46 -22.56 -12.22
N GLY A 235 13.66 -23.14 -11.03
CA GLY A 235 14.04 -22.41 -9.82
C GLY A 235 12.88 -21.76 -9.07
N VAL A 236 11.64 -21.80 -9.59
CA VAL A 236 10.47 -21.17 -8.94
C VAL A 236 9.63 -22.21 -8.18
N LEU A 237 9.74 -22.20 -6.86
CA LEU A 237 8.85 -22.95 -5.96
C LEU A 237 7.52 -22.23 -5.85
N ARG A 238 6.43 -22.85 -6.34
CA ARG A 238 5.11 -22.24 -6.41
C ARG A 238 4.22 -22.75 -5.29
N ILE A 239 3.61 -21.86 -4.53
CA ILE A 239 2.66 -22.20 -3.45
C ILE A 239 1.33 -21.51 -3.77
N LYS A 240 0.34 -22.30 -4.16
CA LYS A 240 -0.99 -21.82 -4.55
C LYS A 240 -2.00 -22.12 -3.44
N LEU A 241 -2.73 -21.10 -3.02
CA LEU A 241 -3.79 -21.23 -2.01
C LEU A 241 -5.11 -21.69 -2.66
N ASP A 242 -5.58 -22.87 -2.27
CA ASP A 242 -6.91 -23.39 -2.64
C ASP A 242 -7.91 -23.08 -1.52
N MET A 243 -8.92 -22.28 -1.87
CA MET A 243 -10.06 -21.92 -1.02
C MET A 243 -11.39 -22.42 -1.60
N GLU A 244 -11.33 -23.29 -2.63
CA GLU A 244 -12.49 -23.71 -3.40
C GLU A 244 -13.27 -22.48 -3.91
N ASP A 245 -14.57 -22.37 -3.64
CA ASP A 245 -15.41 -21.23 -4.04
C ASP A 245 -15.53 -20.11 -2.97
N LYS A 246 -14.70 -20.12 -1.93
CA LYS A 246 -14.80 -19.15 -0.82
C LYS A 246 -14.01 -17.88 -1.11
N ASP A 247 -14.67 -16.72 -1.00
CA ASP A 247 -13.97 -15.43 -0.97
C ASP A 247 -13.31 -15.19 0.40
N TYR A 248 -12.25 -14.38 0.39
CA TYR A 248 -11.47 -13.97 1.55
C TYR A 248 -10.82 -12.61 1.27
N ASP A 249 -10.54 -11.85 2.33
CA ASP A 249 -9.94 -10.53 2.25
C ASP A 249 -8.42 -10.58 2.40
N SER A 250 -7.92 -11.49 3.23
CA SER A 250 -6.49 -11.71 3.48
C SER A 250 -6.14 -13.18 3.30
N ALA A 251 -4.98 -13.46 2.72
CA ALA A 251 -4.35 -14.78 2.72
C ALA A 251 -3.06 -14.71 3.55
N GLN A 252 -2.93 -15.62 4.51
CA GLN A 252 -1.74 -15.77 5.33
C GLN A 252 -1.15 -17.18 5.14
N ILE A 253 0.05 -17.25 4.57
CA ILE A 253 0.71 -18.52 4.22
C ILE A 253 2.04 -18.60 4.95
N SER A 254 2.14 -19.61 5.83
CA SER A 254 3.27 -19.77 6.75
C SER A 254 4.20 -20.88 6.27
N LEU A 255 5.47 -20.55 6.01
CA LEU A 255 6.55 -21.51 5.85
C LEU A 255 7.10 -21.83 7.24
N ARG A 256 6.82 -23.04 7.75
CA ARG A 256 7.29 -23.46 9.09
C ARG A 256 8.80 -23.67 9.11
N GLN A 257 9.39 -23.71 10.29
CA GLN A 257 10.82 -24.02 10.51
C GLN A 257 11.31 -25.21 9.65
N GLU A 258 10.59 -26.33 9.62
CA GLU A 258 10.96 -27.53 8.85
C GLU A 258 11.00 -27.29 7.33
N ALA A 259 10.20 -26.35 6.84
CA ALA A 259 10.24 -25.87 5.46
C ALA A 259 11.46 -24.96 5.25
N MET A 260 11.71 -24.02 6.16
CA MET A 260 12.85 -23.09 6.10
C MET A 260 14.21 -23.83 6.13
N GLU A 261 14.35 -24.88 6.95
CA GLU A 261 15.54 -25.74 7.01
C GLU A 261 15.86 -26.45 5.66
N LEU A 262 14.84 -26.77 4.86
CA LEU A 262 15.01 -27.35 3.52
C LEU A 262 15.29 -26.29 2.45
N LEU A 263 14.69 -25.10 2.58
CA LEU A 263 14.90 -23.97 1.69
C LEU A 263 16.34 -23.41 1.81
N LEU A 264 16.89 -23.36 3.03
CA LEU A 264 18.29 -23.01 3.30
C LEU A 264 19.30 -23.84 2.50
N GLN A 265 19.01 -25.12 2.27
CA GLN A 265 19.90 -26.01 1.50
C GLN A 265 19.93 -25.68 -0.01
N HIS A 266 19.01 -24.84 -0.48
CA HIS A 266 18.80 -24.51 -1.90
C HIS A 266 18.78 -22.99 -2.17
N GLN A 267 19.08 -22.17 -1.16
CA GLN A 267 18.73 -20.74 -1.10
C GLN A 267 19.19 -19.90 -2.30
N THR A 268 20.41 -20.11 -2.82
CA THR A 268 21.04 -19.22 -3.81
C THR A 268 20.52 -19.38 -5.24
N LYS A 269 19.42 -20.13 -5.48
CA LYS A 269 18.84 -20.40 -6.81
C LYS A 269 17.31 -20.58 -6.79
N LEU A 270 16.66 -20.16 -5.70
CA LEU A 270 15.25 -20.44 -5.48
C LEU A 270 14.45 -19.15 -5.37
N THR A 271 13.36 -19.06 -6.13
CA THR A 271 12.33 -18.02 -5.96
C THR A 271 11.08 -18.67 -5.39
N ILE A 272 10.52 -18.10 -4.33
CA ILE A 272 9.25 -18.53 -3.75
C ILE A 272 8.13 -17.67 -4.35
N GLN A 273 7.23 -18.29 -5.12
CA GLN A 273 6.02 -17.65 -5.63
C GLN A 273 4.82 -18.04 -4.77
N ILE A 274 4.23 -17.07 -4.07
CA ILE A 274 2.94 -17.23 -3.39
C ILE A 274 1.83 -16.77 -4.33
N GLY A 275 0.85 -17.63 -4.62
CA GLY A 275 -0.30 -17.32 -5.49
C GLY A 275 -1.64 -17.43 -4.76
N VAL A 276 -2.47 -16.41 -4.88
CA VAL A 276 -3.82 -16.28 -4.29
C VAL A 276 -4.84 -15.84 -5.36
N SER A 277 -6.13 -15.79 -5.04
CA SER A 277 -7.18 -15.53 -6.05
C SER A 277 -7.18 -14.12 -6.64
N PHE A 278 -6.52 -13.17 -5.98
CA PHE A 278 -6.44 -11.75 -6.36
C PHE A 278 -5.02 -11.26 -6.62
N GLY A 279 -4.02 -12.14 -6.68
CA GLY A 279 -2.64 -11.74 -6.94
C GLY A 279 -1.57 -12.76 -6.57
N SER A 280 -0.32 -12.33 -6.63
CA SER A 280 0.84 -13.14 -6.27
C SER A 280 2.00 -12.31 -5.73
N TYR A 281 3.00 -12.99 -5.15
CA TYR A 281 4.26 -12.43 -4.66
C TYR A 281 5.41 -13.37 -5.06
N GLU A 282 6.47 -12.86 -5.67
CA GLU A 282 7.67 -13.63 -6.06
C GLU A 282 8.91 -13.14 -5.31
N LEU A 283 9.39 -13.94 -4.35
CA LEU A 283 10.55 -13.63 -3.52
C LEU A 283 11.76 -14.48 -3.90
N PRO A 284 12.80 -13.92 -4.56
CA PRO A 284 14.10 -14.58 -4.68
C PRO A 284 14.70 -14.77 -3.28
N MET A 285 15.09 -15.99 -2.94
CA MET A 285 15.61 -16.32 -1.60
C MET A 285 17.00 -15.73 -1.33
N GLU A 286 17.66 -15.17 -2.34
CA GLU A 286 18.88 -14.36 -2.20
C GLU A 286 18.63 -12.97 -1.60
N GLU A 287 17.40 -12.44 -1.68
CA GLU A 287 16.99 -11.15 -1.10
C GLU A 287 16.73 -11.23 0.42
N ILE A 288 17.04 -12.36 1.05
CA ILE A 288 16.79 -12.62 2.48
C ILE A 288 18.06 -13.08 3.17
N ASP A 289 18.63 -12.27 4.06
CA ASP A 289 19.65 -12.76 5.01
C ASP A 289 18.97 -13.51 6.16
N LEU A 290 18.74 -14.81 5.97
CA LEU A 290 18.18 -15.71 6.98
C LEU A 290 19.06 -15.82 8.24
N SER A 291 20.35 -15.46 8.18
CA SER A 291 21.24 -15.45 9.35
C SER A 291 21.08 -14.17 10.16
N GLN A 292 20.93 -13.02 9.50
CA GLN A 292 20.57 -11.76 10.15
C GLN A 292 19.20 -11.87 10.82
N ILE A 293 18.18 -12.37 10.11
CA ILE A 293 16.83 -12.54 10.66
C ILE A 293 16.86 -13.46 11.88
N GLY A 294 17.58 -14.58 11.83
CA GLY A 294 17.76 -15.46 12.98
C GLY A 294 18.38 -14.72 14.18
N ALA A 295 19.44 -13.94 13.95
CA ALA A 295 20.12 -13.18 15.00
C ALA A 295 19.22 -12.12 15.67
N GLU A 296 18.41 -11.37 14.90
CA GLU A 296 17.45 -10.39 15.42
C GLU A 296 16.29 -11.07 16.19
N LEU A 297 15.91 -12.28 15.77
CA LEU A 297 14.91 -13.13 16.44
C LEU A 297 15.47 -13.99 17.58
N GLY A 298 16.76 -13.88 17.91
CA GLY A 298 17.41 -14.71 18.94
C GLY A 298 17.48 -16.22 18.61
N ALA A 299 17.27 -16.59 17.35
CA ALA A 299 17.15 -17.97 16.85
C ALA A 299 18.28 -18.34 15.86
N GLY A 300 18.41 -19.62 15.51
CA GLY A 300 19.26 -20.04 14.40
C GLY A 300 18.72 -19.59 13.03
N ALA A 301 19.59 -19.61 12.01
CA ALA A 301 19.16 -19.34 10.64
C ALA A 301 18.12 -20.38 10.20
N GLY A 302 16.92 -19.92 9.85
CA GLY A 302 15.78 -20.77 9.50
C GLY A 302 15.06 -21.44 10.68
N GLU A 303 15.47 -21.19 11.93
CA GLU A 303 14.76 -21.67 13.15
C GLU A 303 13.55 -20.76 13.48
N PHE A 304 12.81 -20.34 12.46
CA PHE A 304 11.67 -19.44 12.54
C PHE A 304 10.62 -19.77 11.47
N GLU A 305 9.38 -19.33 11.69
CA GLU A 305 8.33 -19.32 10.67
C GLU A 305 8.49 -18.08 9.78
N LEU A 306 8.46 -18.23 8.45
CA LEU A 306 8.33 -17.09 7.54
C LEU A 306 6.90 -17.03 7.00
N ARG A 307 6.17 -15.95 7.30
CA ARG A 307 4.78 -15.78 6.90
C ARG A 307 4.66 -14.70 5.83
N PHE A 308 3.95 -15.05 4.75
CA PHE A 308 3.52 -14.13 3.71
C PHE A 308 2.07 -13.74 3.97
N ALA A 309 1.75 -12.45 3.91
CA ALA A 309 0.39 -11.93 4.00
C ALA A 309 0.07 -11.07 2.77
N LEU A 310 -0.99 -11.45 2.07
CA LEU A 310 -1.56 -10.71 0.93
C LEU A 310 -2.98 -10.31 1.30
N THR A 311 -3.28 -9.00 1.35
CA THR A 311 -4.55 -8.48 1.89
C THR A 311 -5.16 -7.42 0.99
N LYS A 312 -6.44 -7.57 0.62
CA LYS A 312 -7.23 -6.56 -0.12
C LYS A 312 -7.36 -5.29 0.74
N ASP A 313 -6.68 -4.21 0.36
CA ASP A 313 -6.63 -2.98 1.17
C ASP A 313 -7.79 -2.04 0.83
N ARG A 314 -8.96 -2.32 1.43
CA ARG A 314 -10.16 -1.49 1.26
C ARG A 314 -10.01 -0.09 1.86
N ALA A 315 -9.16 0.10 2.88
CA ALA A 315 -8.92 1.40 3.48
C ALA A 315 -8.14 2.32 2.52
N ALA A 316 -7.09 1.80 1.87
CA ALA A 316 -6.35 2.52 0.86
C ALA A 316 -7.21 2.89 -0.37
N ILE A 317 -8.11 2.01 -0.82
CA ILE A 317 -9.11 2.33 -1.86
C ILE A 317 -10.00 3.49 -1.43
N GLN A 318 -10.54 3.46 -0.21
CA GLN A 318 -11.39 4.53 0.30
C GLN A 318 -10.62 5.86 0.40
N LEU A 319 -9.38 5.82 0.91
CA LEU A 319 -8.53 7.00 1.05
C LEU A 319 -8.13 7.61 -0.31
N ALA A 320 -7.75 6.79 -1.30
CA ALA A 320 -7.51 7.26 -2.66
C ALA A 320 -8.76 7.91 -3.28
N SER A 321 -9.95 7.34 -3.06
CA SER A 321 -11.22 7.93 -3.52
C SER A 321 -11.51 9.27 -2.85
N LEU A 322 -11.26 9.40 -1.54
CA LEU A 322 -11.41 10.67 -0.80
C LEU A 322 -10.44 11.75 -1.31
N LYS A 323 -9.24 11.37 -1.78
CA LYS A 323 -8.27 12.28 -2.41
C LYS A 323 -8.56 12.56 -3.89
N GLY A 324 -9.70 12.08 -4.42
CA GLY A 324 -10.17 12.38 -5.78
C GLY A 324 -9.58 11.49 -6.88
N TYR A 325 -8.92 10.39 -6.52
CA TYR A 325 -8.48 9.37 -7.48
C TYR A 325 -9.60 8.36 -7.78
N SER A 326 -9.46 7.63 -8.88
CA SER A 326 -10.35 6.53 -9.27
C SER A 326 -9.64 5.17 -9.06
N PRO A 327 -9.50 4.67 -7.82
CA PRO A 327 -8.90 3.37 -7.58
C PRO A 327 -9.75 2.24 -8.19
N LEU A 328 -9.05 1.21 -8.66
CA LEU A 328 -9.60 -0.04 -9.17
C LEU A 328 -9.46 -1.11 -8.09
N ALA A 329 -8.21 -1.45 -7.75
CA ALA A 329 -7.85 -2.45 -6.74
C ALA A 329 -6.71 -1.95 -5.85
N ALA A 330 -6.57 -2.51 -4.65
CA ALA A 330 -5.41 -2.33 -3.79
C ALA A 330 -5.10 -3.60 -3.02
N VAL A 331 -3.82 -3.92 -2.89
CA VAL A 331 -3.32 -5.07 -2.13
C VAL A 331 -2.14 -4.66 -1.27
N ASN A 332 -2.23 -4.92 0.03
CA ASN A 332 -1.09 -4.91 0.95
C ASN A 332 -0.34 -6.23 0.83
N TYR A 333 0.99 -6.13 0.72
CA TYR A 333 1.89 -7.27 0.75
C TYR A 333 2.89 -7.08 1.88
N SER A 334 2.88 -8.00 2.82
CA SER A 334 3.78 -8.02 3.97
C SER A 334 4.39 -9.40 4.16
N ILE A 335 5.61 -9.42 4.69
CA ILE A 335 6.32 -10.64 5.05
C ILE A 335 6.96 -10.41 6.42
N ALA A 336 6.74 -11.35 7.33
CA ALA A 336 7.33 -11.31 8.65
C ALA A 336 7.83 -12.70 9.06
N ALA A 337 8.96 -12.72 9.76
CA ALA A 337 9.53 -13.89 10.38
C ALA A 337 9.16 -13.92 11.88
N PHE A 338 8.80 -15.10 12.39
CA PHE A 338 8.32 -15.32 13.75
C PHE A 338 9.16 -16.40 14.45
N SER A 339 9.76 -16.05 15.59
CA SER A 339 10.42 -17.01 16.49
C SER A 339 9.39 -17.88 17.26
N ALA A 340 9.85 -19.00 17.83
CA ALA A 340 9.03 -19.81 18.73
C ALA A 340 8.61 -19.06 20.01
N GLU A 341 9.41 -18.06 20.40
CA GLU A 341 9.22 -17.15 21.53
C GLU A 341 8.24 -16.01 21.23
N GLY A 342 7.82 -15.85 19.97
CA GLY A 342 6.86 -14.83 19.53
C GLY A 342 7.46 -13.45 19.21
N GLN A 343 8.79 -13.32 19.14
CA GLN A 343 9.44 -12.16 18.53
C GLN A 343 9.17 -12.15 17.01
N VAL A 344 9.06 -10.95 16.45
CA VAL A 344 8.72 -10.69 15.03
C VAL A 344 9.83 -9.86 14.39
N TYR A 345 10.19 -10.21 13.14
CA TYR A 345 11.05 -9.41 12.28
C TYR A 345 10.34 -9.19 10.95
N GLU A 346 10.09 -7.94 10.57
CA GLU A 346 9.41 -7.60 9.32
C GLU A 346 10.41 -7.36 8.19
N LEU A 347 10.13 -7.92 7.01
CA LEU A 347 10.92 -7.71 5.80
C LEU A 347 10.25 -6.57 5.02
N THR A 348 10.81 -5.37 5.13
CA THR A 348 10.22 -4.13 4.57
C THR A 348 10.87 -3.68 3.26
N GLU A 349 12.17 -3.90 3.08
CA GLU A 349 12.96 -3.44 1.92
C GLU A 349 13.82 -4.54 1.31
N PHE A 350 14.20 -4.36 0.04
CA PHE A 350 14.91 -5.35 -0.79
C PHE A 350 15.97 -4.66 -1.66
N ASP A 351 17.04 -5.39 -1.99
CA ASP A 351 18.10 -4.87 -2.87
C ASP A 351 17.66 -4.87 -4.34
N ARG A 352 16.84 -5.83 -4.75
CA ARG A 352 16.29 -5.95 -6.11
C ARG A 352 14.78 -5.66 -6.15
N TYR A 353 14.25 -5.53 -7.36
CA TYR A 353 12.81 -5.37 -7.56
C TYR A 353 12.11 -6.69 -7.25
N ILE A 354 11.21 -6.70 -6.29
CA ILE A 354 10.35 -7.86 -6.05
C ILE A 354 9.11 -7.76 -6.95
N LYS A 355 8.81 -8.82 -7.70
CA LYS A 355 7.60 -8.91 -8.51
C LYS A 355 6.41 -9.31 -7.63
N ARG A 356 5.30 -8.59 -7.81
CA ARG A 356 4.00 -8.86 -7.20
C ARG A 356 2.94 -8.77 -8.31
N THR A 357 1.84 -9.51 -8.24
CA THR A 357 0.71 -9.31 -9.16
C THR A 357 -0.54 -8.90 -8.40
N ILE A 358 -1.32 -8.00 -8.99
CA ILE A 358 -2.74 -7.77 -8.64
C ILE A 358 -3.55 -8.31 -9.81
N THR A 359 -4.46 -9.26 -9.53
CA THR A 359 -5.33 -9.87 -10.53
C THR A 359 -6.63 -9.09 -10.63
N LEU A 360 -6.86 -8.47 -11.79
CA LEU A 360 -8.07 -7.70 -12.07
C LEU A 360 -9.24 -8.60 -12.45
N THR A 361 -10.42 -8.18 -12.01
CA THR A 361 -11.72 -8.70 -12.45
C THR A 361 -12.06 -8.22 -13.87
N PRO A 362 -12.99 -8.88 -14.57
CA PRO A 362 -13.47 -8.41 -15.87
C PRO A 362 -14.03 -6.97 -15.88
N TYR A 363 -14.61 -6.52 -14.75
CA TYR A 363 -15.14 -5.17 -14.62
C TYR A 363 -14.05 -4.09 -14.56
N GLU A 364 -12.92 -4.39 -13.93
CA GLU A 364 -11.77 -3.47 -13.87
C GLU A 364 -11.01 -3.46 -15.19
N LEU A 365 -10.89 -4.61 -15.85
CA LEU A 365 -10.32 -4.73 -17.20
C LEU A 365 -11.03 -3.83 -18.23
N ASP A 366 -12.36 -3.80 -18.22
CA ASP A 366 -13.16 -2.96 -19.12
C ASP A 366 -12.94 -1.45 -18.90
N ARG A 367 -12.27 -1.03 -17.82
CA ARG A 367 -11.92 0.37 -17.50
C ARG A 367 -10.46 0.74 -17.81
N LEU A 368 -9.67 -0.18 -18.35
CA LEU A 368 -8.24 0.06 -18.64
C LEU A 368 -8.02 0.83 -19.95
N GLU A 369 -8.33 2.12 -19.97
CA GLU A 369 -7.79 3.03 -21.01
C GLU A 369 -6.40 3.56 -20.63
N HIS A 370 -6.22 4.04 -19.39
CA HIS A 370 -4.93 4.43 -18.81
C HIS A 370 -4.91 4.15 -17.31
N MET A 371 -3.82 3.56 -16.82
CA MET A 371 -3.66 3.25 -15.39
C MET A 371 -2.34 3.76 -14.80
N ALA A 372 -2.34 3.96 -13.49
CA ALA A 372 -1.15 4.00 -12.66
C ALA A 372 -1.15 2.83 -11.67
N ALA A 373 0.00 2.18 -11.51
CA ALA A 373 0.31 1.46 -10.27
C ALA A 373 1.06 2.44 -9.35
N VAL A 374 0.60 2.56 -8.10
CA VAL A 374 1.20 3.44 -7.10
C VAL A 374 1.42 2.70 -5.78
N ARG A 375 2.44 3.10 -5.03
CA ARG A 375 2.64 2.74 -3.63
C ARG A 375 2.00 3.81 -2.74
N ALA A 376 1.27 3.38 -1.72
CA ALA A 376 0.96 4.25 -0.58
C ALA A 376 2.14 4.23 0.40
N GLU A 377 2.66 5.41 0.75
CA GLU A 377 3.55 5.57 1.92
C GLU A 377 2.71 5.61 3.21
N ASP A 378 3.35 5.28 4.35
CA ASP A 378 2.71 5.01 5.65
C ASP A 378 1.60 5.98 6.07
N GLU A 379 0.73 5.51 6.97
CA GLU A 379 -0.49 6.21 7.44
C GLU A 379 -0.29 7.68 7.86
N VAL A 380 0.92 8.05 8.29
CA VAL A 380 1.31 9.41 8.70
C VAL A 380 1.57 10.36 7.50
N ASN A 381 1.92 9.84 6.32
CA ASN A 381 2.38 10.62 5.14
C ASN A 381 1.63 10.27 3.83
N THR A 382 0.40 9.78 3.92
CA THR A 382 -0.42 9.29 2.78
C THR A 382 -0.72 10.32 1.66
N ASP A 383 -0.25 11.56 1.75
CA ASP A 383 -0.46 12.63 0.74
C ASP A 383 0.35 12.46 -0.54
N ARG A 384 1.26 11.48 -0.60
CA ARG A 384 2.11 11.23 -1.77
C ARG A 384 1.95 9.78 -2.27
N LEU A 385 1.01 9.57 -3.19
CA LEU A 385 1.00 8.35 -4.00
C LEU A 385 2.22 8.38 -4.93
N GLN A 386 3.11 7.40 -4.79
CA GLN A 386 4.32 7.30 -5.59
C GLN A 386 4.12 6.29 -6.72
N PRO A 387 4.30 6.65 -8.01
CA PRO A 387 4.22 5.69 -9.09
C PRO A 387 5.30 4.61 -8.94
N VAL A 388 4.94 3.38 -9.26
CA VAL A 388 5.86 2.25 -9.29
C VAL A 388 5.84 1.58 -10.66
N PRO A 389 6.97 0.98 -11.11
CA PRO A 389 7.03 0.32 -12.39
C PRO A 389 6.08 -0.88 -12.44
N PHE A 390 5.37 -1.01 -13.56
CA PHE A 390 4.42 -2.10 -13.79
C PHE A 390 4.31 -2.50 -15.26
N GLN A 391 3.95 -3.76 -15.47
CA GLN A 391 3.58 -4.35 -16.77
C GLN A 391 2.18 -4.99 -16.67
N THR A 392 1.54 -5.24 -17.80
CA THR A 392 0.20 -5.85 -17.87
C THR A 392 0.23 -7.15 -18.65
N ASN A 393 -0.25 -8.23 -18.05
CA ASN A 393 -0.24 -9.57 -18.63
C ASN A 393 -1.64 -10.20 -18.52
N GLY A 394 -2.44 -10.08 -19.59
CA GLY A 394 -3.83 -10.53 -19.57
C GLY A 394 -4.67 -9.75 -18.55
N ASN A 395 -5.06 -10.41 -17.46
CA ASN A 395 -5.77 -9.79 -16.34
C ASN A 395 -4.91 -9.52 -15.11
N GLU A 396 -3.60 -9.77 -15.18
CA GLU A 396 -2.66 -9.46 -14.10
C GLU A 396 -1.93 -8.15 -14.38
N VAL A 397 -1.81 -7.31 -13.35
CA VAL A 397 -0.87 -6.18 -13.34
C VAL A 397 0.33 -6.62 -12.52
N GLU A 398 1.47 -6.76 -13.19
CA GLU A 398 2.75 -7.12 -12.59
C GLU A 398 3.43 -5.84 -12.09
N ILE A 399 3.59 -5.72 -10.77
CA ILE A 399 4.17 -4.56 -10.08
C ILE A 399 5.57 -4.94 -9.60
N PHE A 400 6.54 -4.07 -9.90
CA PHE A 400 7.94 -4.24 -9.53
C PHE A 400 8.29 -3.20 -8.47
N SER A 401 8.65 -3.65 -7.26
CA SER A 401 9.03 -2.72 -6.18
C SER A 401 10.04 -3.33 -5.19
N ARG A 402 10.96 -2.48 -4.74
CA ARG A 402 12.02 -2.77 -3.75
C ARG A 402 11.56 -2.67 -2.30
N SER A 403 10.25 -2.55 -2.03
CA SER A 403 9.70 -2.56 -0.66
C SER A 403 8.39 -3.34 -0.55
N ASN A 404 8.06 -3.81 0.66
CA ASN A 404 6.72 -4.23 1.03
C ASN A 404 5.88 -3.00 1.40
N SER A 405 4.59 -3.04 1.05
CA SER A 405 3.65 -1.90 1.17
C SER A 405 2.25 -2.29 0.70
N THR A 406 1.30 -1.35 0.79
CA THR A 406 0.10 -1.34 -0.06
C THR A 406 0.40 -0.75 -1.44
N TYR A 407 0.00 -1.49 -2.47
CA TYR A 407 0.01 -1.06 -3.87
C TYR A 407 -1.42 -0.89 -4.37
N LEU A 408 -1.69 0.24 -5.04
CA LEU A 408 -2.98 0.58 -5.61
C LEU A 408 -2.88 0.66 -7.13
N LEU A 409 -3.91 0.18 -7.81
CA LEU A 409 -4.16 0.42 -9.22
C LEU A 409 -5.19 1.55 -9.35
N LEU A 410 -4.88 2.58 -10.13
CA LEU A 410 -5.75 3.72 -10.36
C LEU A 410 -6.11 3.81 -11.85
N GLU A 411 -7.38 4.03 -12.18
CA GLU A 411 -7.78 4.60 -13.46
C GLU A 411 -7.37 6.09 -13.46
N HIS A 412 -6.49 6.48 -14.38
CA HIS A 412 -5.89 7.81 -14.37
C HIS A 412 -5.67 8.36 -15.79
N PRO A 413 -6.74 8.64 -16.55
CA PRO A 413 -6.63 9.26 -17.87
C PRO A 413 -6.21 10.74 -17.75
N VAL A 414 -5.10 11.12 -18.39
CA VAL A 414 -4.60 12.50 -18.41
C VAL A 414 -4.46 12.98 -19.85
N THR A 415 -4.99 14.17 -20.16
CA THR A 415 -4.84 14.81 -21.47
C THR A 415 -4.46 16.28 -21.32
N PHE A 416 -3.79 16.83 -22.33
CA PHE A 416 -3.29 18.22 -22.31
C PHE A 416 -3.71 18.98 -23.56
N GLY A 417 -4.21 20.21 -23.40
CA GLY A 417 -4.84 20.97 -24.50
C GLY A 417 -3.88 21.36 -25.63
N ASP A 418 -2.61 21.59 -25.29
CA ASP A 418 -1.51 21.93 -26.19
C ASP A 418 -0.86 20.70 -26.87
N MET A 419 -1.22 19.49 -26.45
CA MET A 419 -0.74 18.25 -27.07
C MET A 419 -1.60 17.81 -28.27
N ASN A 420 -2.71 18.50 -28.56
CA ASN A 420 -3.58 18.17 -29.67
C ASN A 420 -2.86 18.30 -31.03
N GLY A 421 -2.70 17.19 -31.75
CA GLY A 421 -1.93 17.11 -33.00
C GLY A 421 -0.40 17.12 -32.81
N HIS A 422 0.10 17.14 -31.58
CA HIS A 422 1.53 17.07 -31.30
C HIS A 422 2.05 15.63 -31.42
N TRP A 423 3.24 15.45 -32.01
CA TRP A 423 3.79 14.12 -32.32
C TRP A 423 4.00 13.25 -31.07
N ALA A 424 4.35 13.86 -29.94
CA ALA A 424 4.63 13.17 -28.68
C ALA A 424 3.37 12.92 -27.82
N ARG A 425 2.17 13.21 -28.33
CA ARG A 425 0.92 13.17 -27.54
C ARG A 425 0.74 11.84 -26.81
N ALA A 426 0.79 10.72 -27.53
CA ALA A 426 0.62 9.40 -26.94
C ALA A 426 1.67 9.09 -25.86
N ASN A 427 2.95 9.41 -26.10
CA ASN A 427 4.02 9.18 -25.13
C ASN A 427 3.83 10.02 -23.85
N VAL A 428 3.37 11.25 -23.99
CA VAL A 428 3.14 12.18 -22.87
C VAL A 428 1.89 11.82 -22.07
N GLU A 429 0.78 11.52 -22.74
CA GLU A 429 -0.48 11.15 -22.08
C GLU A 429 -0.35 9.80 -21.37
N GLU A 430 0.37 8.82 -21.95
CA GLU A 430 0.69 7.55 -21.28
C GLU A 430 1.57 7.75 -20.02
N LEU A 431 2.67 8.52 -20.11
CA LEU A 431 3.50 8.79 -18.94
C LEU A 431 2.79 9.65 -17.88
N ALA A 432 1.86 10.51 -18.28
CA ALA A 432 1.05 11.28 -17.36
C ALA A 432 -0.01 10.40 -16.67
N GLY A 433 -0.59 9.46 -17.41
CA GLY A 433 -1.46 8.42 -16.86
C GLY A 433 -0.75 7.58 -15.82
N ARG A 434 0.51 7.18 -16.07
CA ARG A 434 1.39 6.52 -15.09
C ARG A 434 1.97 7.44 -13.99
N MET A 435 1.54 8.70 -13.90
CA MET A 435 2.06 9.72 -12.96
C MET A 435 3.58 10.00 -13.04
N ILE A 436 4.27 9.56 -14.10
CA ILE A 436 5.71 9.78 -14.32
C ILE A 436 5.99 11.22 -14.73
N VAL A 437 5.10 11.82 -15.53
CA VAL A 437 5.16 13.24 -15.90
C VAL A 437 3.90 13.97 -15.44
N SER A 438 4.01 15.29 -15.31
CA SER A 438 2.89 16.17 -14.93
C SER A 438 2.85 17.39 -15.83
N GLY A 439 1.63 17.92 -16.02
CA GLY A 439 1.41 19.16 -16.75
C GLY A 439 1.88 20.41 -16.00
N THR A 440 1.74 21.54 -16.68
CA THR A 440 1.91 22.89 -16.14
C THR A 440 0.53 23.53 -15.89
N ALA A 441 0.52 24.79 -15.42
CA ALA A 441 -0.72 25.47 -15.09
C ALA A 441 -1.67 25.59 -16.30
N GLY A 442 -2.98 25.42 -16.05
CA GLY A 442 -4.02 25.58 -17.08
C GLY A 442 -4.30 24.36 -17.94
N GLY A 443 -3.78 23.17 -17.60
CA GLY A 443 -4.02 21.93 -18.37
C GLY A 443 -3.12 21.80 -19.61
N HIS A 444 -1.91 22.35 -19.51
CA HIS A 444 -0.88 22.31 -20.55
C HIS A 444 0.25 21.33 -20.19
N PHE A 445 1.08 20.95 -21.16
CA PHE A 445 2.30 20.18 -20.93
C PHE A 445 3.59 20.96 -21.26
N ASP A 446 3.48 22.00 -22.10
CA ASP A 446 4.59 22.80 -22.64
C ASP A 446 5.65 21.94 -23.38
N PRO A 447 5.24 21.15 -24.41
CA PRO A 447 6.07 20.11 -25.02
C PRO A 447 7.40 20.59 -25.62
N ASN A 448 7.47 21.85 -26.05
CA ASN A 448 8.63 22.43 -26.73
C ASN A 448 9.58 23.18 -25.78
N THR A 449 9.26 23.28 -24.48
CA THR A 449 10.12 23.91 -23.48
C THR A 449 11.29 22.99 -23.14
N ALA A 450 12.49 23.56 -22.99
CA ALA A 450 13.69 22.82 -22.59
C ALA A 450 13.58 22.36 -21.12
N ILE A 451 13.85 21.09 -20.87
CA ILE A 451 13.74 20.50 -19.53
C ILE A 451 15.04 20.67 -18.73
N THR A 452 14.95 20.71 -17.40
CA THR A 452 16.12 20.80 -16.50
C THR A 452 16.67 19.42 -16.07
N ARG A 453 17.94 19.40 -15.62
CA ARG A 453 18.59 18.22 -15.02
C ARG A 453 17.82 17.68 -13.81
N ALA A 454 17.18 18.55 -13.02
CA ALA A 454 16.34 18.14 -11.89
C ALA A 454 15.02 17.50 -12.31
N GLU A 455 14.31 18.09 -13.28
CA GLU A 455 13.08 17.51 -13.82
C GLU A 455 13.33 16.14 -14.45
N TYR A 456 14.41 15.97 -15.22
CA TYR A 456 14.70 14.68 -15.85
C TYR A 456 15.08 13.59 -14.82
N ALA A 457 15.86 13.92 -13.78
CA ALA A 457 16.11 13.01 -12.67
C ALA A 457 14.82 12.62 -11.93
N ALA A 458 13.92 13.57 -11.69
CA ALA A 458 12.63 13.30 -11.08
C ALA A 458 11.68 12.46 -11.94
N MET A 459 11.79 12.52 -13.28
CA MET A 459 11.07 11.60 -14.16
C MET A 459 11.61 10.17 -14.02
N LEU A 460 12.93 9.97 -14.05
CA LEU A 460 13.54 8.63 -13.89
C LEU A 460 13.24 8.00 -12.53
N VAL A 461 13.29 8.78 -11.44
CA VAL A 461 12.90 8.32 -10.09
C VAL A 461 11.46 7.80 -10.05
N ARG A 462 10.53 8.51 -10.70
CA ARG A 462 9.12 8.07 -10.80
C ARG A 462 8.95 6.85 -11.70
N THR A 463 9.71 6.77 -12.80
CA THR A 463 9.71 5.59 -13.69
C THR A 463 10.17 4.33 -12.94
N LEU A 464 11.15 4.47 -12.07
CA LEU A 464 11.76 3.36 -11.32
C LEU A 464 11.12 3.14 -9.94
N GLY A 465 10.17 3.97 -9.51
CA GLY A 465 9.51 3.85 -8.20
C GLY A 465 10.47 3.96 -7.01
N LEU A 466 11.52 4.77 -7.13
CA LEU A 466 12.55 4.88 -6.09
C LEU A 466 12.05 5.67 -4.88
N ALA A 467 12.20 5.08 -3.70
CA ALA A 467 11.92 5.70 -2.41
C ALA A 467 13.05 6.68 -1.99
N ASP A 468 12.79 7.45 -0.93
CA ASP A 468 13.85 8.09 -0.16
C ASP A 468 14.77 7.03 0.47
N THR A 469 16.04 7.38 0.70
CA THR A 469 17.05 6.48 1.29
C THR A 469 17.76 7.16 2.46
N PRO A 470 18.02 6.47 3.59
CA PRO A 470 18.73 7.07 4.73
C PRO A 470 20.15 7.56 4.40
N GLU A 471 20.80 6.95 3.41
CA GLU A 471 22.16 7.27 2.96
C GLU A 471 22.21 8.23 1.74
N ALA A 472 21.15 9.03 1.56
CA ALA A 472 20.99 10.01 0.49
C ALA A 472 22.26 10.81 0.13
N ILE A 473 22.66 10.78 -1.15
CA ILE A 473 23.78 11.62 -1.65
C ILE A 473 23.38 13.11 -1.65
N ILE A 474 24.06 13.91 -0.83
CA ILE A 474 23.83 15.35 -0.69
C ILE A 474 24.73 16.13 -1.65
N TYR A 475 24.13 17.00 -2.47
CA TYR A 475 24.84 17.93 -3.36
C TYR A 475 24.80 19.36 -2.81
N THR A 476 25.90 20.10 -2.97
CA THR A 476 26.11 21.42 -2.34
C THR A 476 25.15 22.52 -2.81
N ASP A 477 24.54 22.36 -3.99
CA ASP A 477 23.61 23.29 -4.63
C ASP A 477 22.17 22.76 -4.69
N VAL A 478 21.85 21.72 -3.91
CA VAL A 478 20.51 21.12 -3.81
C VAL A 478 19.99 21.29 -2.36
N PRO A 479 19.22 22.35 -2.07
CA PRO A 479 18.63 22.55 -0.74
C PRO A 479 17.61 21.46 -0.42
N ASN A 480 17.61 20.90 0.79
CA ASN A 480 16.66 19.86 1.19
C ASN A 480 15.18 20.27 1.06
N SER A 481 14.87 21.57 1.13
CA SER A 481 13.52 22.11 0.93
C SER A 481 13.12 22.30 -0.54
N ALA A 482 13.97 21.97 -1.50
CA ALA A 482 13.64 22.07 -2.92
C ALA A 482 12.78 20.88 -3.35
N TRP A 483 11.79 21.11 -4.21
CA TRP A 483 10.85 20.07 -4.66
C TRP A 483 11.54 18.85 -5.30
N TYR A 484 12.74 19.04 -5.86
CA TYR A 484 13.55 18.01 -6.48
C TYR A 484 14.59 17.35 -5.56
N ALA A 485 14.71 17.78 -4.29
CA ALA A 485 15.79 17.33 -3.41
C ALA A 485 15.79 15.81 -3.22
N HIS A 486 14.64 15.27 -2.80
CA HIS A 486 14.37 13.84 -2.69
C HIS A 486 14.67 13.07 -3.99
N SER A 487 14.17 13.55 -5.13
CA SER A 487 14.44 12.90 -6.41
C SER A 487 15.92 12.91 -6.82
N ILE A 488 16.64 13.99 -6.55
CA ILE A 488 18.09 14.04 -6.85
C ILE A 488 18.87 13.14 -5.89
N GLN A 489 18.47 13.08 -4.62
CA GLN A 489 19.06 12.19 -3.62
C GLN A 489 18.84 10.73 -3.99
N ALA A 490 17.60 10.31 -4.26
CA ALA A 490 17.27 8.95 -4.70
C ALA A 490 17.97 8.57 -6.03
N ALA A 491 17.98 9.46 -7.03
CA ALA A 491 18.68 9.23 -8.29
C ALA A 491 20.20 9.12 -8.11
N GLY A 492 20.77 9.85 -7.13
CA GLY A 492 22.19 9.77 -6.77
C GLY A 492 22.52 8.44 -6.10
N SER A 493 21.77 8.06 -5.08
CA SER A 493 21.94 6.79 -4.35
C SER A 493 21.76 5.57 -5.26
N ALA A 494 20.83 5.62 -6.21
CA ALA A 494 20.64 4.61 -7.25
C ALA A 494 21.67 4.67 -8.41
N GLY A 495 22.66 5.57 -8.35
CA GLY A 495 23.73 5.69 -9.37
C GLY A 495 23.29 6.25 -10.73
N LEU A 496 22.04 6.68 -10.88
CA LEU A 496 21.48 7.21 -12.13
C LEU A 496 22.18 8.51 -12.55
N ILE A 497 22.49 9.35 -11.56
CA ILE A 497 23.16 10.62 -11.76
C ILE A 497 24.51 10.68 -11.05
N THR A 498 25.34 11.59 -11.53
CA THR A 498 26.61 11.95 -10.92
C THR A 498 26.69 13.47 -10.84
N GLY A 499 27.18 13.98 -9.70
CA GLY A 499 27.53 15.39 -9.54
C GLY A 499 28.84 15.75 -10.26
N TYR A 500 29.15 17.03 -10.20
CA TYR A 500 30.42 17.60 -10.65
C TYR A 500 31.51 17.45 -9.56
N SER A 501 32.77 17.62 -9.96
CA SER A 501 33.94 17.47 -9.07
C SER A 501 34.04 18.53 -7.96
N ASP A 502 33.21 19.57 -8.01
CA ASP A 502 33.06 20.59 -6.96
C ASP A 502 31.97 20.25 -5.92
N GLY A 503 31.26 19.13 -6.09
CA GLY A 503 30.15 18.69 -5.24
C GLY A 503 28.79 19.28 -5.62
N SER A 504 28.65 19.95 -6.76
CA SER A 504 27.37 20.43 -7.29
C SER A 504 26.66 19.39 -8.17
N TYR A 505 25.35 19.52 -8.38
CA TYR A 505 24.58 18.78 -9.39
C TYR A 505 24.05 19.67 -10.53
N GLN A 506 23.96 20.98 -10.29
CA GLN A 506 23.47 22.02 -11.21
C GLN A 506 22.01 21.77 -11.64
N PRO A 507 21.07 21.62 -10.68
CA PRO A 507 19.72 21.11 -10.90
C PRO A 507 18.90 21.91 -11.93
N ASN A 508 19.07 23.23 -11.95
CA ASN A 508 18.28 24.14 -12.80
C ASN A 508 18.87 24.34 -14.21
N GLN A 509 19.99 23.69 -14.57
CA GLN A 509 20.51 23.77 -15.94
C GLN A 509 19.68 22.90 -16.88
N HIS A 510 19.54 23.34 -18.14
CA HIS A 510 18.88 22.55 -19.18
C HIS A 510 19.73 21.35 -19.56
N ILE A 511 19.15 20.16 -19.48
CA ILE A 511 19.84 18.90 -19.77
C ILE A 511 20.09 18.74 -21.28
N THR A 512 21.29 18.27 -21.62
CA THR A 512 21.71 17.95 -22.98
C THR A 512 21.26 16.54 -23.40
N ARG A 513 21.37 16.22 -24.69
CA ARG A 513 20.98 14.90 -25.23
C ARG A 513 21.94 13.78 -24.85
N GLU A 514 23.23 14.08 -24.73
CA GLU A 514 24.22 13.12 -24.23
C GLU A 514 24.07 12.84 -22.72
N GLU A 515 23.68 13.84 -21.91
CA GLU A 515 23.32 13.62 -20.50
C GLU A 515 22.04 12.79 -20.36
N ILE A 516 21.01 13.05 -21.16
CA ILE A 516 19.81 12.20 -21.23
C ILE A 516 20.19 10.76 -21.55
N ALA A 517 21.05 10.53 -22.54
CA ALA A 517 21.49 9.19 -22.92
C ALA A 517 22.11 8.46 -21.71
N VAL A 518 23.08 9.07 -21.03
CA VAL A 518 23.77 8.44 -19.90
C VAL A 518 22.84 8.19 -18.72
N MET A 519 21.95 9.13 -18.38
CA MET A 519 20.98 8.93 -17.30
C MET A 519 19.95 7.84 -17.63
N THR A 520 19.49 7.77 -18.89
CA THR A 520 18.57 6.71 -19.36
C THR A 520 19.24 5.34 -19.31
N TYR A 521 20.48 5.24 -19.81
CA TYR A 521 21.23 3.99 -19.84
C TYR A 521 21.49 3.45 -18.43
N ARG A 522 21.87 4.31 -17.49
CA ARG A 522 22.01 3.94 -16.06
C ARG A 522 20.69 3.51 -15.44
N ALA A 523 19.57 4.15 -15.79
CA ALA A 523 18.24 3.74 -15.33
C ALA A 523 17.83 2.35 -15.86
N MET A 524 18.22 2.02 -17.09
CA MET A 524 18.05 0.67 -17.62
C MET A 524 18.93 -0.35 -16.86
N GLN A 525 20.22 -0.05 -16.68
CA GLN A 525 21.14 -0.91 -15.92
C GLN A 525 20.67 -1.16 -14.48
N PHE A 526 20.14 -0.13 -13.81
CA PHE A 526 19.52 -0.25 -12.48
C PHE A 526 18.33 -1.22 -12.48
N ALA A 527 17.53 -1.24 -13.55
CA ALA A 527 16.43 -2.20 -13.76
C ALA A 527 16.89 -3.54 -14.39
N ALA A 528 18.12 -3.98 -14.09
CA ALA A 528 18.73 -5.23 -14.55
C ALA A 528 18.81 -5.40 -16.09
N TYR A 529 18.88 -4.31 -16.85
CA TYR A 529 19.21 -4.35 -18.27
C TYR A 529 20.70 -4.66 -18.47
N GLU A 530 20.98 -5.77 -19.14
CA GLU A 530 22.33 -6.16 -19.56
C GLU A 530 22.57 -5.78 -21.04
N PRO A 531 23.61 -4.99 -21.37
CA PRO A 531 23.91 -4.59 -22.74
C PRO A 531 24.26 -5.79 -23.63
N THR A 532 23.67 -5.87 -24.81
CA THR A 532 23.99 -6.96 -25.74
C THR A 532 25.20 -6.59 -26.60
N SER A 533 26.31 -7.31 -26.44
CA SER A 533 27.52 -7.08 -27.24
C SER A 533 27.23 -7.14 -28.75
N SER A 534 27.34 -6.00 -29.42
CA SER A 534 27.10 -5.82 -30.86
C SER A 534 28.37 -5.31 -31.55
N ASP A 535 28.85 -6.00 -32.58
CA ASP A 535 29.98 -5.53 -33.41
C ASP A 535 29.62 -4.30 -34.28
N ARG A 536 28.36 -3.84 -34.25
CA ARG A 536 27.86 -2.75 -35.10
C ARG A 536 27.38 -1.57 -34.26
N ALA A 537 28.27 -0.59 -34.13
CA ALA A 537 27.93 0.74 -33.63
C ALA A 537 27.07 1.55 -34.62
N ILE A 538 26.23 2.42 -34.08
CA ILE A 538 25.47 3.48 -34.74
C ILE A 538 26.32 4.75 -34.76
N THR A 539 26.85 5.11 -35.93
CA THR A 539 27.69 6.31 -36.09
C THR A 539 26.89 7.47 -36.67
N TYR A 540 26.93 8.62 -36.00
CA TYR A 540 26.34 9.88 -36.49
C TYR A 540 27.36 10.76 -37.24
N LEU A 541 26.88 11.65 -38.11
CA LEU A 541 27.73 12.61 -38.84
C LEU A 541 28.48 13.59 -37.93
N ASP A 542 28.07 13.71 -36.67
CA ASP A 542 28.73 14.50 -35.65
C ASP A 542 29.17 13.70 -34.42
N ASN A 543 29.47 12.41 -34.59
CA ASN A 543 29.99 11.53 -33.52
C ASN A 543 31.16 12.15 -32.75
N VAL A 544 32.04 12.89 -33.44
CA VAL A 544 33.20 13.60 -32.86
C VAL A 544 32.84 14.75 -31.91
N ARG A 545 31.55 15.06 -31.72
CA ARG A 545 31.04 15.99 -30.71
C ARG A 545 30.44 15.29 -29.49
N ILE A 546 30.22 13.98 -29.55
CA ILE A 546 29.80 13.17 -28.40
C ILE A 546 31.05 13.00 -27.53
N HIS A 547 30.93 13.19 -26.23
CA HIS A 547 32.05 12.96 -25.33
C HIS A 547 32.22 11.47 -25.01
N ASP A 548 33.46 11.03 -24.77
CA ASP A 548 33.84 9.65 -24.43
C ASP A 548 32.95 9.03 -23.34
N TRP A 549 32.53 9.82 -22.34
CA TRP A 549 31.68 9.38 -21.22
C TRP A 549 30.22 9.10 -21.61
N ALA A 550 29.80 9.47 -22.81
CA ALA A 550 28.46 9.27 -23.36
C ALA A 550 28.41 8.33 -24.58
N GLU A 551 29.55 7.98 -25.20
CA GLU A 551 29.57 7.20 -26.45
C GLU A 551 28.82 5.87 -26.32
N GLU A 552 29.08 5.09 -25.27
CA GLU A 552 28.42 3.79 -25.01
C GLU A 552 26.89 3.94 -24.85
N ALA A 553 26.45 4.91 -24.05
CA ALA A 553 25.03 5.16 -23.80
C ALA A 553 24.31 5.66 -25.05
N VAL A 554 24.94 6.51 -25.87
CA VAL A 554 24.37 6.99 -27.13
C VAL A 554 24.30 5.89 -28.17
N ASP A 555 25.31 5.02 -28.27
CA ASP A 555 25.31 3.89 -29.19
C ASP A 555 24.20 2.88 -28.85
N GLU A 556 24.16 2.42 -27.59
CA GLU A 556 23.23 1.38 -27.17
C GLU A 556 21.77 1.84 -27.23
N LEU A 557 21.46 3.03 -26.72
CA LEU A 557 20.09 3.56 -26.77
C LEU A 557 19.62 3.89 -28.20
N SER A 558 20.55 4.21 -29.10
CA SER A 558 20.23 4.41 -30.52
C SER A 558 20.04 3.08 -31.26
N ARG A 559 20.79 2.03 -30.89
CA ARG A 559 20.59 0.66 -31.38
C ARG A 559 19.23 0.09 -30.94
N LEU A 560 18.83 0.38 -29.70
CA LEU A 560 17.53 0.00 -29.13
C LEU A 560 16.36 0.85 -29.65
N GLY A 561 16.62 1.97 -30.34
CA GLY A 561 15.57 2.89 -30.80
C GLY A 561 14.94 3.74 -29.69
N VAL A 562 15.55 3.78 -28.50
CA VAL A 562 15.14 4.69 -27.42
C VAL A 562 15.49 6.13 -27.83
N LEU A 563 16.71 6.32 -28.35
CA LEU A 563 17.19 7.57 -28.93
C LEU A 563 17.25 7.52 -30.46
N TYR A 564 17.17 8.70 -31.07
CA TYR A 564 17.28 8.90 -32.51
C TYR A 564 18.10 10.15 -32.81
N GLY A 565 18.81 10.13 -33.94
CA GLY A 565 19.34 11.34 -34.57
C GLY A 565 18.25 12.13 -35.30
N ASP A 566 18.64 13.26 -35.87
CA ASP A 566 17.79 14.06 -36.73
C ASP A 566 17.65 13.46 -38.14
N ARG A 567 16.93 14.16 -39.04
CA ARG A 567 16.74 13.74 -40.44
C ARG A 567 18.00 13.92 -41.32
N THR A 568 19.12 14.30 -40.75
CA THR A 568 20.42 14.49 -41.42
C THR A 568 21.51 13.60 -40.83
N ASP A 569 21.12 12.56 -40.08
CA ASP A 569 22.00 11.63 -39.38
C ASP A 569 22.94 12.32 -38.36
N ARG A 570 22.48 13.38 -37.69
CA ARG A 570 23.17 14.05 -36.58
C ARG A 570 22.54 13.72 -35.23
N PHE A 571 23.35 13.56 -34.20
CA PHE A 571 22.87 13.37 -32.83
C PHE A 571 22.65 14.70 -32.09
N ASP A 572 23.46 15.73 -32.39
CA ASP A 572 23.50 17.00 -31.67
C ASP A 572 23.60 16.85 -30.13
N PRO A 573 24.70 16.26 -29.63
CA PRO A 573 24.86 15.88 -28.21
C PRO A 573 24.64 17.05 -27.25
N SER A 574 25.28 18.19 -27.53
CA SER A 574 25.22 19.41 -26.72
C SER A 574 23.91 20.22 -26.82
N ARG A 575 22.88 19.74 -27.53
CA ARG A 575 21.60 20.44 -27.65
C ARG A 575 20.73 20.11 -26.43
N SER A 576 20.12 21.12 -25.82
CA SER A 576 19.11 20.89 -24.78
C SER A 576 17.87 20.15 -25.33
N ALA A 577 17.40 19.16 -24.58
CA ALA A 577 16.20 18.41 -24.94
C ALA A 577 14.91 19.11 -24.46
N THR A 578 13.81 18.91 -25.18
CA THR A 578 12.50 19.40 -24.73
C THR A 578 11.78 18.43 -23.79
N ARG A 579 10.75 18.91 -23.10
CA ARG A 579 9.85 18.07 -22.27
C ARG A 579 9.22 16.92 -23.08
N ALA A 580 8.78 17.17 -24.32
CA ALA A 580 8.24 16.12 -25.19
C ALA A 580 9.28 15.10 -25.66
N GLU A 581 10.51 15.55 -25.98
CA GLU A 581 11.59 14.63 -26.35
C GLU A 581 11.97 13.72 -25.18
N SER A 582 12.03 14.29 -23.98
CA SER A 582 12.39 13.58 -22.74
C SER A 582 11.32 12.56 -22.34
N ALA A 583 10.04 12.92 -22.46
CA ALA A 583 8.92 12.00 -22.28
C ALA A 583 8.94 10.86 -23.32
N ALA A 584 9.22 11.16 -24.59
CA ALA A 584 9.31 10.13 -25.62
C ALA A 584 10.49 9.15 -25.43
N VAL A 585 11.61 9.62 -24.87
CA VAL A 585 12.74 8.75 -24.48
C VAL A 585 12.32 7.79 -23.36
N ILE A 586 11.77 8.32 -22.25
CA ILE A 586 11.36 7.48 -21.11
C ILE A 586 10.26 6.49 -21.51
N ASN A 587 9.28 6.91 -22.33
CA ASN A 587 8.20 6.02 -22.75
C ASN A 587 8.70 4.84 -23.61
N ARG A 588 9.71 5.04 -24.48
CA ARG A 588 10.37 3.93 -25.22
C ARG A 588 11.27 3.07 -24.34
N MET A 589 11.81 3.63 -23.26
CA MET A 589 12.61 2.87 -22.30
C MET A 589 11.75 1.86 -21.53
N LEU A 590 10.48 2.18 -21.20
CA LEU A 590 9.60 1.33 -20.39
C LEU A 590 9.51 -0.13 -20.87
N ASP A 591 9.35 -0.34 -22.19
CA ASP A 591 9.21 -1.67 -22.81
C ASP A 591 10.51 -2.51 -22.77
N LEU A 592 11.62 -1.91 -22.36
CA LEU A 592 12.96 -2.52 -22.29
C LEU A 592 13.44 -2.75 -20.85
N LEU A 593 12.67 -2.31 -19.85
CA LEU A 593 13.00 -2.51 -18.44
C LEU A 593 12.58 -3.92 -18.01
N VAL A 594 13.56 -4.71 -17.57
CA VAL A 594 13.40 -6.14 -17.27
C VAL A 594 13.04 -6.36 -15.79
N TYR A 595 13.56 -5.50 -14.91
CA TYR A 595 13.41 -5.48 -13.44
C TYR A 595 13.96 -6.70 -12.69
N ASN A 596 13.87 -7.92 -13.24
CA ASN A 596 14.42 -9.15 -12.67
C ASN A 596 15.02 -10.08 -13.73
N GLN A 597 16.14 -10.74 -13.41
CA GLN A 597 16.63 -11.91 -14.14
C GLN A 597 16.66 -13.14 -13.22
N ASN A 598 16.30 -14.29 -13.79
CA ASN A 598 16.36 -15.61 -13.16
C ASN A 598 17.77 -16.23 -13.24
#